data_AF-A0A2V7F7K5-F1
#
_entry.id   AF-A0A2V7F7K5-F1
#
_cell.length_a   1.000
_cell.length_b   1.000
_cell.length_c   1.000
_cell.angle_alpha   90.00
_cell.angle_beta   90.00
_cell.angle_gamma   90.00
#
_symmetry.space_group_name_H-M   'P 1'
#
loop_
_entity.id
_entity.type
_entity.pdbx_description
1 polymer ?
#
loop_
_entity_poly.entity_id
_entity_poly.type
_entity_poly.pdbx_seq_one_letter_code
_entity_poly.pdbx_strand_id
1 'polypeptide(L)'
;MTNDTAPPTRYLFIVARNRPDILERVRERLHGDERIEVIVDRRYGERRREDVPREPDRRAGDRRRPAKAWDDLTLFPTLVAQKRVPSYGELERNVAAYARECEHLRAENDCLRAAIASLEQRLEALVSADTASKADTIAILTQAEDAVGALIARLRALTS
;
A
#
# COMPACT_ATOMS: atom_id res chain seq x y z
N MET A 1 19.83 28.22 -20.90
CA MET A 1 20.60 28.44 -19.65
C MET A 1 20.47 27.18 -18.81
N THR A 2 21.47 26.31 -18.86
CA THR A 2 21.46 24.98 -18.24
C THR A 2 21.79 25.11 -16.76
N ASN A 3 20.77 25.11 -15.90
CA ASN A 3 20.96 24.99 -14.45
C ASN A 3 21.30 23.53 -14.09
N ASP A 4 22.43 23.06 -14.60
CA ASP A 4 23.10 21.84 -14.14
C ASP A 4 24.19 22.27 -13.16
N THR A 5 23.76 22.92 -12.07
CA THR A 5 24.62 23.21 -10.93
C THR A 5 24.23 22.18 -9.88
N ALA A 6 25.18 21.37 -9.44
CA ALA A 6 24.98 20.30 -8.46
C ALA A 6 23.97 20.69 -7.37
N PRO A 7 23.10 19.78 -6.92
CA PRO A 7 22.06 20.14 -5.95
C PRO A 7 22.69 20.84 -4.75
N PRO A 8 22.16 21.98 -4.28
CA PRO A 8 22.67 22.61 -3.07
C PRO A 8 22.55 21.57 -1.97
N THR A 9 23.70 21.10 -1.48
CA THR A 9 23.72 20.15 -0.37
C THR A 9 23.07 20.84 0.82
N ARG A 10 21.89 20.35 1.21
CA ARG A 10 21.22 20.84 2.42
C ARG A 10 21.60 19.96 3.59
N TYR A 11 21.61 20.51 4.78
CA TYR A 11 21.88 19.84 6.04
C TYR A 11 20.67 20.03 6.95
N LEU A 12 20.33 18.97 7.69
CA LEU A 12 19.41 19.05 8.82
C LEU A 12 20.25 19.16 10.09
N PHE A 13 20.03 20.23 10.85
CA PHE A 13 20.58 20.38 12.18
C PHE A 13 19.49 20.00 13.19
N ILE A 14 19.61 18.80 13.75
CA ILE A 14 18.62 18.20 14.64
C ILE A 14 19.02 18.48 16.09
N VAL A 15 18.16 19.12 16.85
CA VAL A 15 18.39 19.45 18.26
C VAL A 15 17.56 18.54 19.16
N ALA A 16 18.16 18.07 20.25
CA ALA A 16 17.47 17.30 21.28
C ALA A 16 16.31 18.11 21.90
N ARG A 17 15.16 17.46 22.06
CA ARG A 17 13.93 18.13 22.52
C ARG A 17 14.05 18.75 23.92
N ASN A 18 14.82 18.12 24.81
CA ASN A 18 15.00 18.55 26.19
C ASN A 18 16.00 19.70 26.35
N ARG A 19 16.50 20.28 25.25
CA ARG A 19 17.47 21.38 25.25
C ARG A 19 16.98 22.57 24.41
N PRO A 20 15.92 23.27 24.86
CA PRO A 20 15.42 24.47 24.17
C PRO A 20 16.46 25.60 24.14
N ASP A 21 17.34 25.66 25.15
CA ASP A 21 18.49 26.58 25.23
C ASP A 21 19.43 26.44 24.02
N ILE A 22 19.67 25.20 23.57
CA ILE A 22 20.51 24.92 22.41
C ILE A 22 19.76 25.26 21.12
N LEU A 23 18.46 24.97 21.06
CA LEU A 23 17.63 25.28 19.90
C LEU A 23 17.63 26.77 19.57
N GLU A 24 17.43 27.62 20.58
CA GLU A 24 17.45 29.08 20.43
C GLU A 24 18.80 29.58 19.91
N ARG A 25 19.90 29.17 20.57
CA ARG A 25 21.27 29.53 20.17
C ARG A 25 21.61 29.09 18.75
N VAL A 26 21.16 27.91 18.34
CA VAL A 26 21.42 27.37 17.00
C VAL A 26 20.59 28.11 15.96
N ARG A 27 19.32 28.43 16.25
CA ARG A 27 18.46 29.21 15.37
C ARG A 27 19.00 30.60 15.11
N GLU A 28 19.52 31.27 16.14
CA GLU A 28 20.16 32.58 16.02
C GLU A 28 21.45 32.48 15.19
N ARG A 29 22.32 31.51 15.53
CA ARG A 29 23.64 31.41 14.90
C ARG A 29 23.61 30.92 13.45
N LEU A 30 22.63 30.10 13.09
CA LEU A 30 22.47 29.56 11.74
C LEU A 30 21.36 30.28 10.97
N HIS A 31 20.88 31.41 11.49
CA HIS A 31 19.89 32.23 10.81
C HIS A 31 20.42 32.70 9.44
N GLY A 32 19.63 32.49 8.39
CA GLY A 32 19.94 32.96 7.03
C GLY A 32 20.80 32.02 6.17
N ASP A 33 21.31 30.90 6.69
CA ASP A 33 21.95 29.88 5.83
C ASP A 33 20.88 28.95 5.22
N GLU A 34 20.50 29.20 3.97
CA GLU A 34 19.49 28.40 3.23
C GLU A 34 19.88 26.92 3.05
N ARG A 35 21.14 26.58 3.30
CA ARG A 35 21.61 25.18 3.24
C ARG A 35 21.31 24.44 4.52
N ILE A 36 20.99 25.11 5.64
CA ILE A 36 20.82 24.45 6.93
C ILE A 36 19.40 24.64 7.45
N GLU A 37 18.71 23.52 7.67
CA GLU A 37 17.39 23.49 8.28
C GLU A 37 17.50 23.00 9.73
N VAL A 38 17.19 23.88 10.67
CA VAL A 38 17.24 23.56 12.11
C VAL A 38 15.89 23.00 12.55
N ILE A 39 15.88 21.73 12.99
CA ILE A 39 14.68 21.03 13.45
C ILE A 39 14.87 20.47 14.85
N VAL A 40 13.77 20.33 15.59
CA VAL A 40 13.76 19.64 16.89
C VAL A 40 13.48 18.16 16.66
N ASP A 41 14.11 17.30 17.46
CA ASP A 41 13.82 15.88 17.42
C ASP A 41 12.35 15.57 17.77
N ARG A 42 11.64 15.08 16.74
CA ARG A 42 10.22 14.73 16.81
C ARG A 42 9.98 13.26 17.15
N ARG A 43 11.03 12.44 17.36
CA ARG A 43 10.85 11.03 17.76
C ARG A 43 10.04 10.97 19.05
N TYR A 44 8.81 10.49 18.94
CA TYR A 44 7.89 10.33 20.06
C TYR A 44 7.39 8.89 20.02
N GLY A 45 7.94 8.07 20.93
CA GLY A 45 7.47 6.72 21.14
C GLY A 45 6.71 6.65 22.45
N GLU A 46 5.41 6.89 22.42
CA GLU A 46 4.54 6.74 23.61
C GLU A 46 4.63 5.32 24.21
N ARG A 47 4.87 4.30 23.37
CA ARG A 47 5.12 2.90 23.81
C ARG A 47 6.44 2.67 24.54
N ARG A 48 7.32 3.67 24.67
CA ARG A 48 8.64 3.52 25.31
C ARG A 48 8.74 4.15 26.70
N ARG A 49 7.64 4.68 27.24
CA ARG A 49 7.58 5.13 28.63
C ARG A 49 7.27 4.02 29.63
N GLU A 50 6.83 2.86 29.16
CA GLU A 50 6.60 1.72 30.05
C GLU A 50 7.94 1.07 30.39
N ASP A 51 8.41 1.33 31.61
CA ASP A 51 9.45 0.58 32.33
C ASP A 51 8.94 -0.82 32.74
N VAL A 52 8.17 -1.45 31.86
CA VAL A 52 7.64 -2.80 32.04
C VAL A 52 8.58 -3.74 31.30
N PRO A 53 9.26 -4.68 31.99
CA PRO A 53 10.04 -5.71 31.33
C PRO A 53 9.08 -6.55 30.48
N ARG A 54 9.03 -6.26 29.18
CA ARG A 54 8.21 -7.02 28.24
C ARG A 54 9.12 -8.05 27.60
N GLU A 55 8.79 -9.33 27.81
CA GLU A 55 9.53 -10.43 27.21
C GLU A 55 9.72 -10.19 25.70
N PRO A 56 10.94 -10.40 25.18
CA PRO A 56 11.25 -10.07 23.81
C PRO A 56 10.46 -10.96 22.85
N ASP A 57 9.44 -10.39 22.22
CA ASP A 57 8.76 -10.99 21.07
C ASP A 57 9.80 -11.21 19.95
N ARG A 58 10.07 -12.48 19.64
CA ARG A 58 11.14 -12.95 18.74
C ARG A 58 10.84 -12.69 17.25
N ARG A 59 10.20 -11.57 16.91
CA ARG A 59 9.87 -11.18 15.52
C ARG A 59 10.07 -9.68 15.23
N ALA A 60 11.06 -9.04 15.84
CA ALA A 60 11.35 -7.61 15.59
C ALA A 60 12.79 -7.32 15.13
N GLY A 61 13.42 -8.25 14.41
CA GLY A 61 14.86 -8.25 14.17
C GLY A 61 15.44 -7.26 13.15
N ASP A 62 14.71 -6.80 12.12
CA ASP A 62 15.43 -6.30 10.93
C ASP A 62 14.99 -4.94 10.33
N ARG A 63 14.36 -4.05 11.11
CA ARG A 63 14.03 -2.69 10.60
C ARG A 63 14.52 -1.53 11.45
N ARG A 64 15.21 -1.80 12.55
CA ARG A 64 15.68 -0.73 13.45
C ARG A 64 17.11 -1.03 13.83
N ARG A 65 18.05 -0.58 13.01
CA ARG A 65 19.45 -0.47 13.44
C ARG A 65 19.46 0.36 14.73
N PRO A 66 20.10 -0.13 15.81
CA PRO A 66 20.31 0.70 16.99
C PRO A 66 20.98 2.00 16.55
N ALA A 67 20.51 3.13 17.08
CA ALA A 67 21.22 4.39 16.88
C ALA A 67 22.66 4.16 17.34
N LYS A 68 23.64 4.47 16.48
CA LYS A 68 25.03 4.43 16.91
C LYS A 68 25.17 5.44 18.05
N ALA A 69 26.15 5.28 18.93
CA ALA A 69 26.36 6.21 20.05
C ALA A 69 26.40 7.69 19.60
N TRP A 70 26.95 7.94 18.41
CA TRP A 70 27.05 9.26 17.78
C TRP A 70 25.73 9.82 17.21
N ASP A 71 24.70 8.98 17.08
CA ASP A 71 23.36 9.35 16.62
C ASP A 71 22.36 9.51 17.77
N ASP A 72 22.79 9.28 19.02
CA ASP A 72 21.95 9.35 20.20
C ASP A 72 21.89 10.79 20.74
N LEU A 73 20.72 11.41 20.58
CA LEU A 73 20.46 12.77 21.05
C LEU A 73 20.42 12.90 22.59
N THR A 74 20.40 11.77 23.30
CA THR A 74 20.54 11.70 24.76
C THR A 74 22.00 11.92 25.17
N LEU A 75 22.95 11.46 24.34
CA LEU A 75 24.39 11.60 24.56
C LEU A 75 24.93 12.89 23.93
N PHE A 76 24.48 13.20 22.72
CA PHE A 76 24.90 14.39 21.98
C PHE A 76 23.69 15.27 21.68
N PRO A 77 23.54 16.46 22.28
CA PRO A 77 22.31 17.24 22.18
C PRO A 77 22.02 17.79 20.78
N THR A 78 22.90 17.57 19.81
CA THR A 78 22.79 18.03 18.43
C THR A 78 23.31 16.98 17.46
N LEU A 79 22.64 16.82 16.32
CA LEU A 79 23.05 15.94 15.23
C LEU A 79 22.94 16.66 13.88
N VAL A 80 23.92 16.48 13.01
CA VAL A 80 23.91 17.04 11.65
C VAL A 80 23.79 15.91 10.64
N ALA A 81 22.76 15.98 9.80
CA ALA A 81 22.52 15.00 8.74
C ALA A 81 22.49 15.68 7.38
N GLN A 82 23.12 15.09 6.36
CA GLN A 82 23.00 15.58 4.99
C GLN A 82 21.60 15.27 4.45
N LYS A 83 20.88 16.31 4.03
CA LYS A 83 19.61 16.23 3.30
C LYS A 83 19.90 16.24 1.81
N ARG A 84 19.75 15.10 1.16
CA ARG A 84 19.77 15.02 -0.30
C ARG A 84 18.56 15.77 -0.85
N VAL A 85 18.81 16.82 -1.63
CA VAL A 85 17.80 17.53 -2.40
C VAL A 85 18.07 17.22 -3.87
N PRO A 86 17.10 16.79 -4.68
CA PRO A 86 17.29 16.62 -6.12
C PRO A 86 17.64 17.96 -6.76
N SER A 87 18.53 17.97 -7.76
CA SER A 87 18.70 19.16 -8.59
C SER A 87 17.44 19.40 -9.42
N TYR A 88 17.28 20.61 -9.97
CA TYR A 88 16.13 20.91 -10.81
C TYR A 88 16.06 19.99 -12.04
N GLY A 89 17.20 19.73 -12.71
CA GLY A 89 17.25 18.77 -13.83
C GLY A 89 16.98 17.32 -13.41
N GLU A 90 17.39 16.89 -12.21
CA GLU A 90 16.96 15.59 -11.66
C GLU A 90 15.45 15.55 -11.42
N LEU A 91 14.88 16.63 -10.87
CA LEU A 91 13.45 16.73 -10.59
C LEU A 91 12.64 16.68 -11.89
N GLU A 92 13.05 17.40 -12.92
CA GLU A 92 12.41 17.36 -14.24
C GLU A 92 12.43 15.94 -14.84
N ARG A 93 13.58 15.25 -14.76
CA ARG A 93 13.68 13.85 -15.19
C ARG A 93 12.75 12.92 -14.42
N ASN A 94 12.66 13.10 -13.10
CA ASN A 94 11.78 12.31 -12.25
C ASN A 94 10.31 12.58 -12.56
N VAL A 95 9.91 13.84 -12.71
CA VAL A 95 8.55 14.23 -13.09
C VAL A 95 8.17 13.60 -14.43
N ALA A 96 9.06 13.66 -15.44
CA ALA A 96 8.84 13.03 -16.72
C ALA A 96 8.75 11.49 -16.62
N ALA A 97 9.56 10.86 -15.77
CA ALA A 97 9.50 9.42 -15.53
C ALA A 97 8.18 9.01 -14.86
N TYR A 98 7.77 9.71 -13.81
CA TYR A 98 6.51 9.46 -13.11
C TYR A 98 5.29 9.71 -14.00
N ALA A 99 5.34 10.71 -14.89
CA ALA A 99 4.29 10.95 -15.87
C ALA A 99 4.10 9.73 -16.79
N ARG A 100 5.20 9.20 -17.35
CA ARG A 100 5.18 7.98 -18.18
C ARG A 100 4.68 6.76 -17.41
N GLU A 101 5.12 6.60 -16.17
CA GLU A 101 4.66 5.50 -15.31
C GLU A 101 3.16 5.61 -15.01
N CYS A 102 2.66 6.82 -14.73
CA CYS A 102 1.24 7.06 -14.52
C CYS A 102 0.41 6.76 -15.77
N GLU A 103 0.89 7.15 -16.95
CA GLU A 103 0.23 6.81 -18.23
C GLU A 103 0.19 5.30 -18.45
N HIS A 104 1.31 4.61 -18.20
CA HIS A 104 1.38 3.16 -18.32
C HIS A 104 0.41 2.45 -17.37
N LEU A 105 0.43 2.79 -16.08
CA LEU A 105 -0.45 2.20 -15.08
C LEU A 105 -1.93 2.48 -15.36
N ARG A 106 -2.27 3.65 -15.92
CA ARG A 106 -3.65 3.96 -16.34
C ARG A 106 -4.08 3.06 -17.50
N ALA A 107 -3.24 2.94 -18.53
CA ALA A 107 -3.52 2.06 -19.66
C ALA A 107 -3.68 0.59 -19.21
N GLU A 108 -2.83 0.11 -18.30
CA GLU A 108 -2.94 -1.23 -17.73
C GLU A 108 -4.25 -1.39 -16.93
N ASN A 109 -4.62 -0.41 -16.11
CA ASN A 109 -5.89 -0.42 -15.38
C ASN A 109 -7.08 -0.47 -16.33
N ASP A 110 -7.06 0.27 -17.44
CA ASP A 110 -8.12 0.26 -18.43
C ASP A 110 -8.23 -1.11 -19.12
N CYS A 111 -7.09 -1.73 -19.46
CA CYS A 111 -7.05 -3.08 -19.99
C CYS A 111 -7.60 -4.12 -18.99
N LEU A 112 -7.22 -4.04 -17.71
CA LEU A 112 -7.70 -4.96 -16.67
C LEU A 112 -9.21 -4.81 -16.45
N ARG A 113 -9.72 -3.58 -16.44
CA ARG A 113 -11.17 -3.31 -16.34
C ARG A 113 -11.94 -3.90 -17.51
N ALA A 114 -11.43 -3.75 -18.74
CA ALA A 114 -12.03 -4.37 -19.91
C ALA A 114 -12.02 -5.90 -19.82
N ALA A 115 -10.92 -6.49 -19.34
CA ALA A 115 -10.82 -7.93 -19.13
C ALA A 115 -11.82 -8.45 -18.08
N ILE A 116 -11.95 -7.74 -16.95
CA ILE A 116 -12.93 -8.06 -15.90
C ILE A 116 -14.35 -8.00 -16.46
N ALA A 117 -14.72 -6.92 -17.17
CA ALA A 117 -16.04 -6.79 -17.77
C ALA A 117 -16.34 -7.94 -18.76
N SER A 118 -15.35 -8.36 -19.55
CA SER A 118 -15.51 -9.50 -20.46
C SER A 118 -15.70 -10.82 -19.71
N LEU A 119 -14.98 -11.03 -18.61
CA LEU A 119 -15.13 -12.23 -17.79
C LEU A 119 -16.47 -12.27 -17.08
N GLU A 120 -16.96 -11.14 -16.56
CA GLU A 120 -18.29 -11.02 -15.96
C GLU A 120 -19.38 -11.39 -16.97
N GLN A 121 -19.31 -10.85 -18.21
CA GLN A 121 -20.24 -11.21 -19.29
C GLN A 121 -20.20 -12.71 -19.61
N ARG A 122 -19.01 -13.32 -19.65
CA ARG A 122 -18.87 -14.77 -19.91
C ARG A 122 -19.45 -15.60 -18.78
N LEU A 123 -19.23 -15.20 -17.53
CA LEU A 123 -19.80 -15.89 -16.37
C LEU A 123 -21.33 -15.81 -16.39
N GLU A 124 -21.90 -14.64 -16.69
CA GLU A 124 -23.34 -14.47 -16.79
C GLU A 124 -23.95 -15.34 -17.91
N ALA A 125 -23.29 -15.41 -19.06
CA ALA A 125 -23.71 -16.30 -20.16
C ALA A 125 -23.65 -17.78 -19.75
N LEU A 126 -22.59 -18.21 -19.07
CA LEU A 126 -22.46 -19.60 -18.59
C LEU A 126 -23.51 -19.94 -17.53
N VAL A 127 -23.77 -19.04 -16.59
CA VAL A 127 -24.81 -19.21 -15.57
C VAL A 127 -26.18 -19.32 -16.25
N SER A 128 -26.47 -18.46 -17.22
CA SER A 128 -27.72 -18.52 -17.99
C SER A 128 -27.87 -19.85 -18.72
N ALA A 129 -26.81 -20.32 -19.39
CA ALA A 129 -26.82 -21.62 -20.07
C ALA A 129 -27.01 -22.80 -19.11
N ASP A 130 -26.37 -22.78 -17.94
CA ASP A 130 -26.52 -23.81 -16.90
C ASP A 130 -27.94 -23.84 -16.34
N THR A 131 -28.56 -22.66 -16.09
CA THR A 131 -29.95 -22.60 -15.63
C THR A 131 -30.93 -23.15 -16.65
N ALA A 132 -30.72 -22.86 -17.94
CA ALA A 132 -31.53 -23.41 -19.03
C ALA A 132 -31.39 -24.93 -19.11
N SER A 133 -30.15 -25.45 -19.08
CA SER A 133 -29.90 -26.89 -19.10
C SER A 133 -30.51 -27.61 -17.89
N LYS A 134 -30.44 -27.01 -16.70
CA LYS A 134 -31.11 -27.52 -15.50
C LYS A 134 -32.63 -27.54 -15.65
N ALA A 135 -33.23 -26.49 -16.22
CA ALA A 135 -34.68 -26.47 -16.49
C ALA A 135 -35.10 -27.58 -17.46
N ASP A 136 -34.33 -27.80 -18.53
CA ASP A 136 -34.59 -28.88 -19.50
C ASP A 136 -34.51 -30.26 -18.84
N THR A 137 -33.49 -30.51 -18.02
CA THR A 137 -33.35 -31.79 -17.30
C THR A 137 -34.47 -32.03 -16.29
N ILE A 138 -34.91 -30.99 -15.57
CA ILE A 138 -36.08 -31.07 -14.68
C ILE A 138 -37.33 -31.43 -15.48
N ALA A 139 -37.57 -30.77 -16.62
CA ALA A 139 -38.73 -31.05 -17.47
C ALA A 139 -38.74 -32.50 -17.98
N ILE A 140 -37.58 -33.03 -18.40
CA ILE A 140 -37.43 -34.42 -18.82
C ILE A 140 -37.74 -35.39 -17.67
N LEU A 141 -37.24 -35.11 -16.45
CA LEU A 141 -37.50 -35.95 -15.29
C LEU A 141 -38.98 -35.96 -14.91
N THR A 142 -39.64 -34.79 -14.88
CA THR A 142 -41.08 -34.70 -14.60
C THR A 142 -41.89 -35.49 -15.63
N GLN A 143 -41.57 -35.38 -16.92
CA GLN A 143 -42.22 -36.16 -17.98
C GLN A 143 -42.05 -37.68 -17.77
N ALA A 144 -40.85 -38.11 -17.36
CA ALA A 144 -40.59 -39.51 -17.07
C ALA A 144 -41.37 -40.00 -15.84
N GLU A 145 -41.45 -39.20 -14.78
CA GLU A 145 -42.26 -39.48 -13.57
C GLU A 145 -43.74 -39.65 -13.92
N ASP A 146 -44.30 -38.75 -14.73
CA ASP A 146 -45.69 -38.82 -15.20
C ASP A 146 -45.94 -40.09 -16.03
N ALA A 147 -45.02 -40.44 -16.94
CA ALA A 147 -45.12 -41.64 -17.75
C ALA A 147 -45.10 -42.92 -16.90
N VAL A 148 -44.21 -42.99 -15.89
CA VAL A 148 -44.16 -44.11 -14.94
C VAL A 148 -45.44 -44.17 -14.11
N GLY A 149 -45.92 -43.03 -13.62
CA GLY A 149 -47.20 -42.93 -12.90
C GLY A 149 -48.38 -43.47 -13.71
N ALA A 150 -48.44 -43.12 -14.99
CA ALA A 150 -49.46 -43.62 -15.92
C ALA A 150 -49.37 -45.14 -16.15
N LEU A 151 -48.16 -45.70 -16.29
CA LEU A 151 -47.95 -47.14 -16.42
C LEU A 151 -48.40 -47.90 -15.17
N ILE A 152 -48.07 -47.40 -13.97
CA ILE A 152 -48.49 -47.98 -12.69
C ILE A 152 -50.02 -47.98 -12.58
N ALA A 153 -50.68 -46.87 -12.92
CA ALA A 153 -52.15 -46.79 -12.90
C ALA A 153 -52.78 -47.82 -13.85
N ARG A 154 -52.22 -48.00 -15.04
CA ARG A 154 -52.69 -48.98 -16.03
C ARG A 154 -52.51 -50.42 -15.57
N LEU A 155 -51.39 -50.74 -14.92
CA LEU A 155 -51.15 -52.07 -14.31
C LEU A 155 -52.16 -52.39 -13.20
N ARG A 156 -52.48 -51.42 -12.34
CA ARG A 156 -53.52 -51.59 -11.31
C ARG A 156 -54.88 -51.87 -11.92
N ALA A 157 -55.25 -51.17 -12.99
CA ALA A 157 -56.52 -51.38 -13.68
C ALA A 157 -56.64 -52.75 -14.37
N LEU A 158 -55.51 -53.36 -14.76
CA LEU A 158 -55.49 -54.72 -15.34
C LEU A 158 -55.51 -55.83 -14.28
N THR A 159 -55.20 -55.50 -13.03
CA THR A 159 -55.08 -56.46 -11.92
C THR A 159 -56.25 -56.38 -10.91
N SER A 160 -57.16 -55.41 -11.08
CA SER A 160 -58.47 -55.34 -10.42
C SER A 160 -59.55 -56.06 -11.23
#